data_AF-A0A939HRW5-F1
#
_entry.id   AF-A0A939HRW5-F1
#
_cell.length_a   1.000
_cell.length_b   1.000
_cell.length_c   1.000
_cell.angle_alpha   90.00
_cell.angle_beta   90.00
_cell.angle_gamma   90.00
#
_symmetry.space_group_name_H-M   'P 1'
#
loop_
_entity.id
_entity.type
_entity.pdbx_description
1 polymer ?
#
loop_
_entity_poly.entity_id
_entity_poly.type
_entity_poly.pdbx_seq_one_letter_code
_entity_poly.pdbx_strand_id
1 'polypeptide(L)'
;MAKAKAKTKSKTKTTARPADGPKNRKAAKKPMYTADMVRIYLHEIGRVPLLNHEQEIVYGKQVQQMMWMLMEKVALEEKLERTASKQEWVGALKEKGILSEQEDVDEVMQQGQGAKQKMIEANLRLVVAIAKKYQKRNMEFLDLIQEGTLGLERGVEKFDPTRGYKFSTYAYWWIRQAITRAIAQQARTIRLPIHIIEKLNKIKKMQRELSQKLGRSATPAEIGEALELEPGQIREYLTISRQPISLDIRVGDNQDTELADLLEDDGISPDIYTTQESLRQDLNQLLADLAPQQREVLSLRFGLVDGYELSLSQVGQRMGLSRERVRQLERQAINHLRRHRSSVREYIAS
;
A
#
# COMPACT_ATOMS: atom_id res chain seq x y z
N MET A 1 -27.24 70.76 5.55
CA MET A 1 -27.43 71.66 4.39
C MET A 1 -26.91 70.95 3.12
N ALA A 2 -27.67 71.03 2.02
CA ALA A 2 -27.37 70.68 0.62
C ALA A 2 -26.93 69.22 0.29
N LYS A 3 -27.70 68.39 -0.46
CA LYS A 3 -27.95 68.38 -1.95
C LYS A 3 -26.64 68.19 -2.76
N ALA A 4 -26.51 67.35 -3.79
CA ALA A 4 -27.44 66.61 -4.64
C ALA A 4 -26.69 65.55 -5.50
N LYS A 5 -27.47 64.60 -6.07
CA LYS A 5 -27.11 63.65 -7.14
C LYS A 5 -27.16 64.32 -8.53
N ALA A 6 -26.31 63.88 -9.47
CA ALA A 6 -26.55 63.78 -10.92
C ALA A 6 -25.41 62.93 -11.54
N LYS A 7 -25.61 61.72 -12.08
CA LYS A 7 -26.11 61.32 -13.42
C LYS A 7 -25.49 62.06 -14.60
N THR A 8 -24.68 61.33 -15.38
CA THR A 8 -24.55 61.49 -16.84
C THR A 8 -24.33 60.13 -17.49
N LYS A 9 -25.20 59.81 -18.45
CA LYS A 9 -25.06 58.71 -19.43
C LYS A 9 -24.39 59.29 -20.67
N SER A 10 -23.53 58.53 -21.34
CA SER A 10 -23.36 58.64 -22.79
C SER A 10 -23.28 57.24 -23.40
N LYS A 11 -24.09 57.05 -24.44
CA LYS A 11 -24.13 55.86 -25.30
C LYS A 11 -23.25 56.14 -26.51
N THR A 12 -22.53 55.14 -26.99
CA THR A 12 -22.26 54.97 -28.43
C THR A 12 -22.42 53.50 -28.79
N LYS A 13 -23.18 53.27 -29.86
CA LYS A 13 -23.58 52.00 -30.45
C LYS A 13 -22.79 51.89 -31.76
N THR A 14 -22.04 50.80 -31.97
CA THR A 14 -21.69 50.36 -33.33
C THR A 14 -21.74 48.84 -33.37
N THR A 15 -22.35 48.36 -34.44
CA THR A 15 -22.83 47.01 -34.76
C THR A 15 -21.85 46.25 -35.65
N ALA A 16 -21.68 44.93 -35.46
CA ALA A 16 -21.83 43.86 -36.49
C ALA A 16 -21.00 42.57 -36.21
N ARG A 17 -21.73 41.51 -35.80
CA ARG A 17 -21.68 40.06 -36.18
C ARG A 17 -20.40 39.18 -36.04
N PRO A 18 -20.56 37.83 -35.98
CA PRO A 18 -19.88 36.98 -35.00
C PRO A 18 -18.90 35.96 -35.63
N ALA A 19 -17.95 35.48 -34.83
CA ALA A 19 -17.22 34.26 -35.14
C ALA A 19 -17.50 33.25 -34.03
N ASP A 20 -18.29 32.23 -34.39
CA ASP A 20 -18.52 31.03 -33.62
C ASP A 20 -17.23 30.22 -33.52
N GLY A 21 -16.85 29.84 -32.30
CA GLY A 21 -15.80 28.87 -32.04
C GLY A 21 -16.15 28.18 -30.73
N PRO A 22 -16.35 26.86 -30.70
CA PRO A 22 -16.85 26.20 -29.50
C PRO A 22 -15.74 26.19 -28.46
N LYS A 23 -15.86 27.05 -27.44
CA LYS A 23 -15.07 26.95 -26.20
C LYS A 23 -15.55 25.71 -25.45
N ASN A 24 -15.03 24.55 -25.84
CA ASN A 24 -15.18 23.30 -25.12
C ASN A 24 -14.31 23.32 -23.87
N ARG A 25 -14.68 24.16 -22.89
CA ARG A 25 -14.22 24.00 -21.52
C ARG A 25 -14.96 22.80 -20.95
N LYS A 26 -14.42 21.60 -21.18
CA LYS A 26 -14.77 20.42 -20.39
C LYS A 26 -14.36 20.71 -18.95
N ALA A 27 -15.27 21.31 -18.19
CA ALA A 27 -15.21 21.25 -16.74
C ALA A 27 -15.14 19.77 -16.38
N ALA A 28 -14.02 19.34 -15.79
CA ALA A 28 -13.86 17.99 -15.29
C ALA A 28 -15.02 17.72 -14.32
N LYS A 29 -16.01 16.94 -14.79
CA LYS A 29 -17.11 16.47 -13.95
C LYS A 29 -16.45 15.66 -12.84
N LYS A 30 -16.52 16.14 -11.60
CA LYS A 30 -16.21 15.33 -10.42
C LYS A 30 -17.00 14.02 -10.54
N PRO A 31 -16.40 12.85 -10.25
CA PRO A 31 -17.09 11.58 -10.43
C PRO A 31 -18.34 11.57 -9.55
N MET A 32 -19.52 11.59 -10.18
CA MET A 32 -20.83 11.67 -9.52
C MET A 32 -21.13 10.40 -8.71
N TYR A 33 -20.48 9.28 -9.07
CA TYR A 33 -20.73 7.96 -8.51
C TYR A 33 -20.36 7.80 -7.03
N THR A 34 -19.28 8.41 -6.53
CA THR A 34 -18.83 8.18 -5.14
C THR A 34 -19.73 8.87 -4.10
N ALA A 35 -20.20 10.09 -4.39
CA ALA A 35 -21.14 10.78 -3.51
C ALA A 35 -22.50 10.05 -3.47
N ASP A 36 -22.91 9.48 -4.60
CA ASP A 36 -24.15 8.73 -4.70
C ASP A 36 -24.06 7.35 -4.03
N MET A 37 -22.91 6.65 -4.10
CA MET A 37 -22.71 5.38 -3.38
C MET A 37 -22.80 5.55 -1.86
N VAL A 38 -22.16 6.58 -1.30
CA VAL A 38 -22.26 6.86 0.14
C VAL A 38 -23.71 7.16 0.55
N ARG A 39 -24.46 7.90 -0.26
CA ARG A 39 -25.87 8.21 0.00
C ARG A 39 -26.75 6.97 -0.04
N ILE A 40 -26.57 6.10 -1.04
CA ILE A 40 -27.30 4.84 -1.16
C ILE A 40 -27.05 3.98 0.09
N TYR A 41 -25.78 3.81 0.47
CA TYR A 41 -25.42 3.05 1.67
C TYR A 41 -26.06 3.61 2.94
N LEU A 42 -25.99 4.95 3.15
CA LEU A 42 -26.60 5.59 4.32
C LEU A 42 -28.13 5.43 4.36
N HIS A 43 -28.78 5.40 3.19
CA HIS A 43 -30.20 5.18 3.08
C HIS A 43 -30.58 3.73 3.42
N GLU A 44 -29.82 2.74 2.95
CA GLU A 44 -30.05 1.32 3.24
C GLU A 44 -29.93 1.02 4.74
N ILE A 45 -28.84 1.44 5.39
CA ILE A 45 -28.67 1.24 6.84
C ILE A 45 -29.67 2.05 7.67
N GLY A 46 -30.29 3.07 7.08
CA GLY A 46 -31.32 3.89 7.72
C GLY A 46 -32.69 3.20 7.78
N ARG A 47 -32.94 2.19 6.94
CA ARG A 47 -34.18 1.41 6.91
C ARG A 47 -34.30 0.43 8.08
N VAL A 48 -33.16 -0.02 8.61
CA VAL A 48 -33.12 -0.98 9.71
C VAL A 48 -33.42 -0.27 11.03
N PRO A 49 -34.41 -0.72 11.82
CA PRO A 49 -34.72 -0.13 13.11
C PRO A 49 -33.60 -0.37 14.13
N LEU A 50 -33.46 0.57 15.07
CA LEU A 50 -32.53 0.42 16.19
C LEU A 50 -33.04 -0.64 17.17
N LEU A 51 -32.13 -1.43 17.72
CA LEU A 51 -32.45 -2.40 18.76
C LEU A 51 -32.68 -1.70 20.10
N ASN A 52 -33.63 -2.22 20.88
CA ASN A 52 -33.77 -1.86 22.28
C ASN A 52 -32.82 -2.71 23.15
N HIS A 53 -32.66 -2.33 24.43
CA HIS A 53 -31.72 -3.01 25.32
C HIS A 53 -32.08 -4.48 25.58
N GLU A 54 -33.37 -4.82 25.66
CA GLU A 54 -33.82 -6.20 25.87
C GLU A 54 -33.50 -7.08 24.66
N GLN A 55 -33.72 -6.56 23.45
CA GLN A 55 -33.36 -7.22 22.20
C GLN A 55 -31.85 -7.42 22.07
N GLU A 56 -31.03 -6.44 22.48
CA GLU A 56 -29.57 -6.61 22.53
C GLU A 56 -29.17 -7.80 23.41
N ILE A 57 -29.86 -8.00 24.53
CA ILE A 57 -29.59 -9.13 25.44
C ILE A 57 -30.04 -10.46 24.80
N VAL A 58 -31.25 -10.51 24.23
CA VAL A 58 -31.78 -11.73 23.60
C VAL A 58 -30.90 -12.17 22.44
N TYR A 59 -30.62 -11.27 21.50
CA TYR A 59 -29.77 -11.58 20.35
C TYR A 59 -28.34 -11.88 20.78
N GLY A 60 -27.80 -11.15 21.77
CA GLY A 60 -26.48 -11.42 22.31
C GLY A 60 -26.35 -12.83 22.89
N LYS A 61 -27.37 -13.32 23.62
CA LYS A 61 -27.39 -14.70 24.15
C LYS A 61 -27.42 -15.75 23.03
N GLN A 62 -28.24 -15.54 21.99
CA GLN A 62 -28.31 -16.44 20.83
C GLN A 62 -26.96 -16.51 20.09
N VAL A 63 -26.29 -15.36 19.91
CA VAL A 63 -24.97 -15.30 19.30
C VAL A 63 -23.93 -16.00 20.18
N GLN A 64 -23.95 -15.79 21.50
CA GLN A 64 -23.02 -16.48 22.41
C GLN A 64 -23.19 -17.99 22.39
N GLN A 65 -24.42 -18.49 22.41
CA GLN A 65 -24.70 -19.91 22.30
C GLN A 65 -24.13 -20.49 21.01
N MET A 66 -24.36 -19.82 19.87
CA MET A 66 -23.77 -20.19 18.59
C MET A 66 -22.24 -20.19 18.63
N MET A 67 -21.62 -19.17 19.22
CA MET A 67 -20.17 -19.07 19.33
C MET A 67 -19.57 -20.17 20.20
N TRP A 68 -20.22 -20.55 21.31
CA TRP A 68 -19.79 -21.68 22.13
C TRP A 68 -19.87 -23.00 21.37
N MET A 69 -20.93 -23.23 20.61
CA MET A 69 -21.05 -24.44 19.77
C MET A 69 -19.94 -24.51 18.71
N LEU A 70 -19.61 -23.37 18.07
CA LEU A 70 -18.52 -23.28 17.10
C LEU A 70 -17.15 -23.49 17.73
N MET A 71 -16.90 -22.92 18.91
CA MET A 71 -15.65 -23.14 19.65
C MET A 71 -15.47 -24.61 20.01
N GLU A 72 -16.53 -25.28 20.44
CA GLU A 72 -16.48 -26.71 20.75
C GLU A 72 -16.21 -27.56 19.51
N LYS A 73 -16.81 -27.18 18.37
CA LYS A 73 -16.52 -27.83 17.10
C LYS A 73 -15.02 -27.78 16.77
N VAL A 74 -14.42 -26.60 16.87
CA VAL A 74 -12.99 -26.40 16.62
C VAL A 74 -12.14 -27.23 17.60
N ALA A 75 -12.48 -27.23 18.89
CA ALA A 75 -11.77 -28.01 19.89
C ALA A 75 -11.87 -29.53 19.66
N LEU A 76 -12.99 -30.01 19.11
CA LEU A 76 -13.18 -31.41 18.77
C LEU A 76 -12.42 -31.80 17.49
N GLU A 77 -12.40 -30.92 16.48
CA GLU A 77 -11.59 -31.09 15.26
C GLU A 77 -10.09 -31.13 15.56
N GLU A 78 -9.62 -30.30 16.50
CA GLU A 78 -8.22 -30.30 16.95
C GLU A 78 -7.86 -31.61 17.67
N LYS A 79 -8.73 -32.14 18.53
CA LYS A 79 -8.51 -33.42 19.22
C LYS A 79 -8.55 -34.63 18.30
N LEU A 80 -9.37 -34.58 17.25
CA LEU A 80 -9.55 -35.69 16.33
C LEU A 80 -8.56 -35.66 15.16
N GLU A 81 -7.84 -34.54 14.96
CA GLU A 81 -6.98 -34.27 13.79
C GLU A 81 -7.70 -34.51 12.44
N ARG A 82 -9.03 -34.42 12.43
CA ARG A 82 -9.91 -34.58 11.26
C ARG A 82 -11.16 -33.72 11.40
N THR A 83 -11.88 -33.52 10.30
CA THR A 83 -13.19 -32.87 10.33
C THR A 83 -14.20 -33.70 11.12
N ALA A 84 -14.83 -33.08 12.11
CA ALA A 84 -15.83 -33.70 12.97
C ALA A 84 -17.08 -34.06 12.17
N SER A 85 -17.58 -35.29 12.35
CA SER A 85 -18.91 -35.64 11.83
C SER A 85 -19.99 -34.88 12.60
N LYS A 86 -21.10 -34.53 11.95
CA LYS A 86 -22.23 -33.82 12.58
C LYS A 86 -22.77 -34.56 13.80
N GLN A 87 -22.80 -35.90 13.77
CA GLN A 87 -23.25 -36.72 14.89
C GLN A 87 -22.27 -36.67 16.08
N GLU A 88 -20.97 -36.67 15.81
CA GLU A 88 -19.92 -36.57 16.84
C GLU A 88 -19.96 -35.18 17.50
N TRP A 89 -20.19 -34.13 16.70
CA TRP A 89 -20.35 -32.77 17.21
C TRP A 89 -21.60 -32.62 18.08
N VAL A 90 -22.76 -33.13 17.64
CA VAL A 90 -24.01 -33.14 18.43
C VAL A 90 -23.81 -33.89 19.74
N GLY A 91 -23.14 -35.05 19.72
CA GLY A 91 -22.83 -35.83 20.91
C GLY A 91 -22.01 -35.04 21.93
N ALA A 92 -20.94 -34.38 21.49
CA ALA A 92 -20.07 -33.57 22.36
C ALA A 92 -20.79 -32.34 22.93
N LEU A 93 -21.67 -31.70 22.14
CA LEU A 93 -22.47 -30.56 22.61
C LEU A 93 -23.46 -30.95 23.71
N LYS A 94 -24.10 -32.14 23.57
CA LYS A 94 -25.03 -32.68 24.57
C LYS A 94 -24.31 -33.13 25.84
N GLU A 95 -23.16 -33.80 25.72
CA GLU A 95 -22.35 -34.22 26.87
C GLU A 95 -21.94 -33.03 27.76
N LYS A 96 -21.63 -31.89 27.13
CA LYS A 96 -21.25 -30.65 27.83
C LYS A 96 -22.44 -29.79 28.30
N GLY A 97 -23.67 -30.19 28.01
CA GLY A 97 -24.88 -29.45 28.38
C GLY A 97 -25.03 -28.10 27.68
N ILE A 98 -24.37 -27.89 26.54
CA ILE A 98 -24.48 -26.66 25.74
C ILE A 98 -25.76 -26.66 24.90
N LEU A 99 -26.19 -27.84 24.49
CA LEU A 99 -27.40 -28.08 23.71
C LEU A 99 -28.33 -29.01 24.50
N SER A 100 -29.61 -28.67 24.59
CA SER A 100 -30.62 -29.53 25.21
C SER A 100 -30.87 -30.77 24.36
N GLU A 101 -31.36 -31.86 24.96
CA GLU A 101 -31.60 -33.11 24.21
C GLU A 101 -32.59 -32.95 23.04
N GLN A 102 -33.50 -31.96 23.16
CA GLN A 102 -34.58 -31.65 22.23
C GLN A 102 -34.24 -30.59 21.18
N GLU A 103 -33.09 -29.90 21.30
CA GLU A 103 -32.75 -28.79 20.40
C GLU A 103 -31.99 -29.29 19.16
N ASP A 104 -32.41 -28.84 17.99
CA ASP A 104 -31.73 -29.12 16.72
C ASP A 104 -30.56 -28.15 16.51
N VAL A 105 -29.36 -28.69 16.32
CA VAL A 105 -28.14 -27.88 16.12
C VAL A 105 -28.28 -26.93 14.94
N ASP A 106 -28.88 -27.37 13.83
CA ASP A 106 -29.05 -26.52 12.65
C ASP A 106 -29.97 -25.33 12.93
N GLU A 107 -31.03 -25.53 13.73
CA GLU A 107 -31.97 -24.48 14.08
C GLU A 107 -31.30 -23.43 14.98
N VAL A 108 -30.61 -23.88 16.04
CA VAL A 108 -29.88 -22.96 16.95
C VAL A 108 -28.78 -22.21 16.19
N MET A 109 -28.09 -22.86 15.25
CA MET A 109 -27.11 -22.22 14.38
C MET A 109 -27.75 -21.15 13.48
N GLN A 110 -28.87 -21.46 12.82
CA GLN A 110 -29.59 -20.49 11.98
C GLN A 110 -30.12 -19.30 12.81
N GLN A 111 -30.68 -19.57 13.98
CA GLN A 111 -31.15 -18.52 14.90
C GLN A 111 -29.99 -17.63 15.36
N GLY A 112 -28.86 -18.20 15.76
CA GLY A 112 -27.66 -17.45 16.14
C GLY A 112 -27.09 -16.61 15.01
N GLN A 113 -27.09 -17.14 13.78
CA GLN A 113 -26.58 -16.44 12.61
C GLN A 113 -27.52 -15.29 12.19
N GLY A 114 -28.83 -15.51 12.26
CA GLY A 114 -29.83 -14.46 12.08
C GLY A 114 -29.76 -13.37 13.15
N ALA A 115 -29.52 -13.75 14.41
CA ALA A 115 -29.30 -12.82 15.52
C ALA A 115 -28.03 -11.97 15.32
N LYS A 116 -26.92 -12.61 14.93
CA LYS A 116 -25.65 -11.93 14.58
C LYS A 116 -25.89 -10.89 13.49
N GLN A 117 -26.56 -11.27 12.40
CA GLN A 117 -26.83 -10.37 11.28
C GLN A 117 -27.69 -9.18 11.72
N LYS A 118 -28.79 -9.41 12.46
CA LYS A 118 -29.64 -8.34 12.99
C LYS A 118 -28.88 -7.38 13.92
N MET A 119 -28.01 -7.91 14.78
CA MET A 119 -27.17 -7.08 15.66
C MET A 119 -26.20 -6.20 14.88
N ILE A 120 -25.58 -6.73 13.81
CA ILE A 120 -24.67 -5.98 12.95
C ILE A 120 -25.45 -4.87 12.23
N GLU A 121 -26.53 -5.22 11.52
CA GLU A 121 -27.33 -4.30 10.71
C GLU A 121 -27.87 -3.12 11.50
N ALA A 122 -28.44 -3.37 12.69
CA ALA A 122 -28.97 -2.32 13.55
C ALA A 122 -27.90 -1.34 14.06
N ASN A 123 -26.63 -1.78 14.09
CA ASN A 123 -25.50 -1.00 14.61
C ASN A 123 -24.59 -0.41 13.52
N LEU A 124 -24.87 -0.62 12.23
CA LEU A 124 -24.08 -0.03 11.14
C LEU A 124 -24.03 1.51 11.20
N ARG A 125 -25.08 2.15 11.74
CA ARG A 125 -25.12 3.61 11.95
C ARG A 125 -24.07 4.09 12.94
N LEU A 126 -23.75 3.29 13.96
CA LEU A 126 -22.69 3.58 14.93
C LEU A 126 -21.32 3.56 14.24
N VAL A 127 -21.08 2.59 13.36
CA VAL A 127 -19.84 2.48 12.57
C VAL A 127 -19.60 3.75 11.76
N VAL A 128 -20.61 4.20 11.02
CA VAL A 128 -20.56 5.45 10.24
C VAL A 128 -20.23 6.65 11.14
N ALA A 129 -20.85 6.76 12.31
CA ALA A 129 -20.61 7.87 13.23
C ALA A 129 -19.17 7.90 13.75
N ILE A 130 -18.57 6.73 13.99
CA ILE A 130 -17.16 6.60 14.41
C ILE A 130 -16.22 6.87 13.23
N ALA A 131 -16.49 6.29 12.06
CA ALA A 131 -15.68 6.42 10.85
C ALA A 131 -15.57 7.88 10.36
N LYS A 132 -16.63 8.68 10.51
CA LYS A 132 -16.63 10.12 10.16
C LYS A 132 -15.48 10.90 10.82
N LYS A 133 -15.03 10.50 12.01
CA LYS A 133 -13.90 11.14 12.71
C LYS A 133 -12.55 10.91 12.01
N TYR A 134 -12.46 9.93 11.11
CA TYR A 134 -11.20 9.49 10.48
C TYR A 134 -11.12 9.76 8.96
N GLN A 135 -12.11 10.42 8.35
CA GLN A 135 -12.21 10.63 6.89
C GLN A 135 -10.99 11.33 6.25
N LYS A 136 -10.25 12.16 6.99
CA LYS A 136 -9.09 12.93 6.49
C LYS A 136 -7.74 12.20 6.63
N ARG A 137 -7.72 10.87 6.59
CA ARG A 137 -6.53 10.05 6.89
C ARG A 137 -5.99 9.27 5.69
N ASN A 138 -6.25 9.72 4.46
CA ASN A 138 -5.80 9.10 3.20
C ASN A 138 -6.33 7.67 2.96
N MET A 139 -7.58 7.44 3.36
CA MET A 139 -8.34 6.22 3.07
C MET A 139 -9.75 6.62 2.66
N GLU A 140 -10.38 5.88 1.76
CA GLU A 140 -11.75 6.18 1.33
C GLU A 140 -12.72 6.06 2.50
N PHE A 141 -13.78 6.88 2.51
CA PHE A 141 -14.78 6.83 3.57
C PHE A 141 -15.53 5.49 3.60
N LEU A 142 -15.81 4.91 2.43
CA LEU A 142 -16.44 3.59 2.34
C LEU A 142 -15.52 2.50 2.89
N ASP A 143 -14.23 2.52 2.58
CA ASP A 143 -13.25 1.57 3.12
C ASP A 143 -13.17 1.66 4.65
N LEU A 144 -13.16 2.87 5.20
CA LEU A 144 -13.20 3.08 6.66
C LEU A 144 -14.46 2.48 7.29
N ILE A 145 -15.61 2.59 6.61
CA ILE A 145 -16.86 1.98 7.07
C ILE A 145 -16.73 0.45 7.02
N GLN A 146 -16.24 -0.13 5.92
CA GLN A 146 -16.12 -1.58 5.79
C GLN A 146 -15.19 -2.18 6.86
N GLU A 147 -14.03 -1.60 7.07
CA GLU A 147 -13.09 -2.02 8.13
C GLU A 147 -13.70 -1.84 9.52
N GLY A 148 -14.47 -0.77 9.73
CA GLY A 148 -15.25 -0.56 10.94
C GLY A 148 -16.35 -1.62 11.15
N THR A 149 -17.00 -2.06 10.08
CA THR A 149 -18.02 -3.13 10.10
C THR A 149 -17.41 -4.47 10.47
N LEU A 150 -16.22 -4.80 9.95
CA LEU A 150 -15.45 -5.98 10.38
C LEU A 150 -15.06 -5.91 11.87
N GLY A 151 -14.77 -4.70 12.36
CA GLY A 151 -14.59 -4.45 13.80
C GLY A 151 -15.86 -4.70 14.60
N LEU A 152 -17.00 -4.18 14.12
CA LEU A 152 -18.32 -4.37 14.73
C LEU A 152 -18.68 -5.86 14.81
N GLU A 153 -18.48 -6.61 13.73
CA GLU A 153 -18.74 -8.05 13.67
C GLU A 153 -18.00 -8.81 14.78
N ARG A 154 -16.68 -8.57 14.91
CA ARG A 154 -15.88 -9.15 16.01
C ARG A 154 -16.38 -8.71 17.39
N GLY A 155 -16.88 -7.49 17.50
CA GLY A 155 -17.52 -6.98 18.69
C GLY A 155 -18.82 -7.72 19.04
N VAL A 156 -19.63 -8.08 18.05
CA VAL A 156 -20.86 -8.88 18.23
C VAL A 156 -20.50 -10.30 18.70
N GLU A 157 -19.52 -10.93 18.08
CA GLU A 157 -19.07 -12.30 18.43
C GLU A 157 -18.55 -12.43 19.87
N LYS A 158 -17.92 -11.37 20.38
CA LYS A 158 -17.29 -11.36 21.72
C LYS A 158 -18.11 -10.62 22.77
N PHE A 159 -19.30 -10.16 22.41
CA PHE A 159 -20.15 -9.42 23.34
C PHE A 159 -20.66 -10.34 24.46
N ASP A 160 -20.73 -9.78 25.66
CA ASP A 160 -21.22 -10.48 26.85
C ASP A 160 -22.39 -9.73 27.47
N PRO A 161 -23.64 -10.19 27.25
CA PRO A 161 -24.83 -9.57 27.79
C PRO A 161 -24.90 -9.61 29.32
N THR A 162 -24.21 -10.53 29.98
CA THR A 162 -24.28 -10.72 31.44
C THR A 162 -23.62 -9.57 32.21
N ARG A 163 -22.73 -8.81 31.57
CA ARG A 163 -21.99 -7.71 32.18
C ARG A 163 -22.82 -6.44 32.39
N GLY A 164 -24.06 -6.38 31.87
CA GLY A 164 -24.99 -5.26 32.11
C GLY A 164 -24.63 -3.94 31.40
N TYR A 165 -23.62 -3.92 30.53
CA TYR A 165 -23.30 -2.74 29.72
C TYR A 165 -24.03 -2.79 28.36
N LYS A 166 -24.42 -1.62 27.85
CA LYS A 166 -24.99 -1.50 26.50
C LYS A 166 -24.00 -1.97 25.44
N PHE A 167 -24.50 -2.61 24.40
CA PHE A 167 -23.66 -3.13 23.31
C PHE A 167 -22.82 -2.03 22.64
N SER A 168 -23.42 -0.86 22.41
CA SER A 168 -22.74 0.30 21.81
C SER A 168 -21.44 0.73 22.53
N THR A 169 -21.40 0.64 23.86
CA THR A 169 -20.20 0.96 24.67
C THR A 169 -19.05 0.00 24.36
N TYR A 170 -19.37 -1.30 24.22
CA TYR A 170 -18.38 -2.32 23.91
C TYR A 170 -17.94 -2.26 22.44
N ALA A 171 -18.91 -2.17 21.53
CA ALA A 171 -18.69 -2.10 20.09
C ALA A 171 -17.81 -0.90 19.67
N TYR A 172 -17.93 0.23 20.37
CA TYR A 172 -17.11 1.42 20.10
C TYR A 172 -15.60 1.11 20.06
N TRP A 173 -15.10 0.30 20.99
CA TRP A 173 -13.68 -0.03 21.06
C TRP A 173 -13.24 -0.92 19.89
N TRP A 174 -14.03 -1.93 19.54
CA TRP A 174 -13.74 -2.82 18.42
C TRP A 174 -13.77 -2.10 17.07
N ILE A 175 -14.80 -1.26 16.85
CA ILE A 175 -14.91 -0.44 15.64
C ILE A 175 -13.73 0.51 15.55
N ARG A 176 -13.42 1.23 16.64
CA ARG A 176 -12.30 2.18 16.66
C ARG A 176 -10.98 1.49 16.35
N GLN A 177 -10.72 0.34 16.98
CA GLN A 177 -9.48 -0.41 16.82
C GLN A 177 -9.33 -0.94 15.39
N ALA A 178 -10.40 -1.44 14.79
CA ALA A 178 -10.38 -1.93 13.42
C ALA A 178 -10.06 -0.79 12.44
N ILE A 179 -10.74 0.36 12.57
CA ILE A 179 -10.50 1.54 11.75
C ILE A 179 -9.07 2.07 11.91
N THR A 180 -8.58 2.23 13.15
CA THR A 180 -7.22 2.74 13.36
C THR A 180 -6.16 1.78 12.85
N ARG A 181 -6.38 0.47 12.98
CA ARG A 181 -5.50 -0.57 12.43
C ARG A 181 -5.49 -0.55 10.91
N ALA A 182 -6.65 -0.44 10.27
CA ALA A 182 -6.78 -0.37 8.81
C ALA A 182 -6.06 0.85 8.25
N ILE A 183 -6.26 2.03 8.87
CA ILE A 183 -5.55 3.26 8.50
C ILE A 183 -4.03 3.07 8.60
N ALA A 184 -3.54 2.44 9.69
CA ALA A 184 -2.12 2.19 9.83
C ALA A 184 -1.58 1.22 8.75
N GLN A 185 -2.38 0.26 8.33
CA GLN A 185 -1.94 -0.80 7.42
C GLN A 185 -2.06 -0.47 5.93
N GLN A 186 -3.05 0.33 5.55
CA GLN A 186 -3.46 0.49 4.15
C GLN A 186 -3.48 1.97 3.67
N ALA A 187 -3.54 2.97 4.57
CA ALA A 187 -3.71 4.37 4.15
C ALA A 187 -2.48 5.04 3.52
N ARG A 188 -1.36 4.31 3.38
CA ARG A 188 -0.14 4.82 2.76
C ARG A 188 0.18 3.99 1.52
N THR A 189 0.58 4.68 0.44
CA THR A 189 1.07 4.06 -0.80
C THR A 189 2.24 3.12 -0.53
N ILE A 190 3.20 3.56 0.30
CA ILE A 190 4.28 2.73 0.81
C ILE A 190 3.91 2.33 2.22
N ARG A 191 3.61 1.04 2.40
CA ARG A 191 3.20 0.48 3.69
C ARG A 191 4.33 0.58 4.72
N LEU A 192 3.97 1.00 5.92
CA LEU A 192 4.87 1.00 7.08
C LEU A 192 4.37 0.01 8.15
N PRO A 193 5.29 -0.64 8.91
CA PRO A 193 4.90 -1.44 10.06
C PRO A 193 4.15 -0.65 11.13
N ILE A 194 3.26 -1.30 11.89
CA ILE A 194 2.41 -0.65 12.89
C ILE A 194 3.24 0.03 13.99
N HIS A 195 4.29 -0.62 14.50
CA HIS A 195 5.12 -0.06 15.56
C HIS A 195 5.82 1.25 15.15
N ILE A 196 6.21 1.38 13.87
CA ILE A 196 6.76 2.62 13.32
C ILE A 196 5.70 3.73 13.32
N ILE A 197 4.46 3.41 12.94
CA ILE A 197 3.35 4.37 12.94
C ILE A 197 2.97 4.80 14.36
N GLU A 198 2.99 3.89 15.33
CA GLU A 198 2.78 4.20 16.74
C GLU A 198 3.85 5.18 17.26
N LYS A 199 5.12 4.91 16.98
CA LYS A 199 6.23 5.81 17.32
C LYS A 199 6.07 7.18 16.63
N LEU A 200 5.71 7.22 15.35
CA LEU A 200 5.42 8.46 14.63
C LEU A 200 4.26 9.25 15.24
N ASN A 201 3.19 8.59 15.67
CA ASN A 201 2.07 9.25 16.32
C ASN A 201 2.47 9.82 17.69
N LYS A 202 3.31 9.11 18.45
CA LYS A 202 3.90 9.62 19.71
C LYS A 202 4.77 10.85 19.46
N ILE A 203 5.67 10.80 18.47
CA ILE A 203 6.51 11.92 18.04
C ILE A 203 5.63 13.13 17.65
N LYS A 204 4.61 12.94 16.82
CA LYS A 204 3.69 14.03 16.41
C LYS A 204 2.89 14.60 17.58
N LYS A 205 2.49 13.76 18.54
CA LYS A 205 1.77 14.21 19.74
C LYS A 205 2.70 15.07 20.61
N MET A 206 3.90 14.59 20.89
CA MET A 206 4.89 15.32 21.68
C MET A 206 5.34 16.62 21.00
N GLN A 207 5.57 16.59 19.69
CA GLN A 207 5.88 17.78 18.90
C GLN A 207 4.80 18.86 19.05
N ARG A 208 3.51 18.49 19.05
CA ARG A 208 2.41 19.44 19.27
C ARG A 208 2.39 19.97 20.70
N GLU A 209 2.54 19.10 21.70
CA GLU A 209 2.57 19.49 23.11
C GLU A 209 3.74 20.45 23.42
N LEU A 210 4.94 20.12 22.94
CA LEU A 210 6.11 20.99 23.08
C LEU A 210 5.94 22.29 22.30
N SER A 211 5.36 22.25 21.09
CA SER A 211 5.11 23.47 20.32
C SER A 211 4.16 24.43 21.03
N GLN A 212 3.16 23.89 21.74
CA GLN A 212 2.22 24.68 22.52
C GLN A 212 2.87 25.28 23.78
N LYS A 213 3.75 24.53 24.44
CA LYS A 213 4.48 25.01 25.63
C LYS A 213 5.55 26.06 25.29
N LEU A 214 6.29 25.85 24.21
CA LEU A 214 7.43 26.69 23.82
C LEU A 214 7.04 27.88 22.93
N GLY A 215 5.85 27.88 22.33
CA GLY A 215 5.42 28.89 21.37
C GLY A 215 6.16 28.86 20.03
N ARG A 216 6.98 27.83 19.79
CA ARG A 216 7.73 27.58 18.54
C ARG A 216 7.74 26.11 18.17
N SER A 217 8.13 25.75 16.95
CA SER A 217 8.32 24.34 16.59
C SER A 217 9.43 23.69 17.44
N ALA A 218 9.15 22.53 18.02
CA ALA A 218 10.11 21.77 18.81
C ALA A 218 11.23 21.19 17.93
N THR A 219 12.46 21.22 18.44
CA THR A 219 13.62 20.64 17.73
C THR A 219 13.66 19.12 17.91
N PRO A 220 14.30 18.36 17.00
CA PRO A 220 14.43 16.90 17.15
C PRO A 220 15.13 16.48 18.45
N ALA A 221 16.03 17.31 18.99
CA ALA A 221 16.70 17.06 20.27
C ALA A 221 15.72 17.17 21.45
N GLU A 222 14.92 18.24 21.50
CA GLU A 222 13.90 18.45 22.54
C GLU A 222 12.83 17.34 22.54
N ILE A 223 12.45 16.86 21.35
CA ILE A 223 11.52 15.74 21.21
C ILE A 223 12.16 14.43 21.68
N GLY A 224 13.46 14.25 21.41
CA GLY A 224 14.25 13.10 21.83
C GLY A 224 14.39 13.00 23.33
N GLU A 225 14.69 14.11 23.99
CA GLU A 225 14.74 14.21 25.44
C GLU A 225 13.39 13.84 26.08
N ALA A 226 12.28 14.33 25.52
CA ALA A 226 10.95 14.04 26.05
C ALA A 226 10.44 12.60 25.79
N LEU A 227 11.00 11.90 24.79
CA LEU A 227 10.59 10.55 24.40
C LEU A 227 11.63 9.48 24.69
N GLU A 228 12.76 9.84 25.30
CA GLU A 228 13.93 8.99 25.54
C GLU A 228 14.43 8.32 24.25
N LEU A 229 14.51 9.09 23.17
CA LEU A 229 14.98 8.64 21.86
C LEU A 229 16.16 9.47 21.37
N GLU A 230 17.08 8.82 20.67
CA GLU A 230 18.22 9.50 20.05
C GLU A 230 17.73 10.50 18.98
N PRO A 231 18.29 11.72 18.92
CA PRO A 231 17.91 12.72 17.93
C PRO A 231 18.10 12.22 16.49
N GLY A 232 19.08 11.35 16.25
CA GLY A 232 19.30 10.70 14.96
C GLY A 232 18.13 9.81 14.53
N GLN A 233 17.60 8.99 15.45
CA GLN A 233 16.45 8.14 15.19
C GLN A 233 15.19 8.96 14.88
N ILE A 234 14.99 10.09 15.56
CA ILE A 234 13.86 10.99 15.27
C ILE A 234 13.95 11.54 13.85
N ARG A 235 15.14 11.94 13.39
CA ARG A 235 15.34 12.39 11.99
C ARG A 235 15.02 11.29 11.00
N GLU A 236 15.40 10.06 11.29
CA GLU A 236 15.09 8.90 10.47
C GLU A 236 13.57 8.66 10.39
N TYR A 237 12.88 8.63 11.54
CA TYR A 237 11.42 8.51 11.59
C TYR A 237 10.73 9.64 10.80
N LEU A 238 11.17 10.89 10.95
CA LEU A 238 10.62 12.02 10.22
C LEU A 238 10.85 11.89 8.70
N THR A 239 11.97 11.32 8.29
CA THR A 239 12.28 11.06 6.87
C THR A 239 11.36 9.99 6.30
N ILE A 240 11.20 8.87 7.01
CA ILE A 240 10.25 7.78 6.65
C ILE A 240 8.80 8.29 6.64
N SER A 241 8.47 9.29 7.46
CA SER A 241 7.11 9.81 7.57
C SER A 241 6.61 10.54 6.32
N ARG A 242 7.52 10.97 5.43
CA ARG A 242 7.23 11.71 4.19
C ARG A 242 6.27 10.92 3.30
N GLN A 243 5.40 11.63 2.59
CA GLN A 243 4.45 11.02 1.66
C GLN A 243 4.98 11.18 0.24
N PRO A 244 4.84 10.15 -0.62
CA PRO A 244 5.19 10.29 -2.02
C PRO A 244 4.29 11.34 -2.68
N ILE A 245 4.83 11.98 -3.70
CA ILE A 245 4.17 13.00 -4.50
C ILE A 245 3.85 12.37 -5.87
N SER A 246 2.73 12.73 -6.49
CA SER A 246 2.40 12.22 -7.83
C SER A 246 3.32 12.85 -8.88
N LEU A 247 3.74 12.04 -9.86
CA LEU A 247 4.52 12.50 -11.01
C LEU A 247 3.67 13.28 -12.02
N ASP A 248 2.34 13.10 -11.99
CA ASP A 248 1.40 13.82 -12.86
C ASP A 248 1.13 15.26 -12.38
N ILE A 249 1.79 15.71 -11.32
CA ILE A 249 1.63 17.08 -10.84
C ILE A 249 2.24 18.03 -11.86
N ARG A 250 1.42 18.96 -12.34
CA ARG A 250 1.84 20.05 -13.22
C ARG A 250 2.61 21.09 -12.43
N VAL A 251 3.79 21.45 -12.93
CA VAL A 251 4.74 22.38 -12.33
C VAL A 251 4.98 23.58 -13.25
N GLY A 252 5.44 24.71 -12.68
CA GLY A 252 5.64 25.97 -13.40
C GLY A 252 4.41 26.90 -13.40
N ASP A 253 4.63 28.19 -13.68
CA ASP A 253 3.59 29.24 -13.57
C ASP A 253 2.40 29.00 -14.53
N ASN A 254 2.66 28.41 -15.69
CA ASN A 254 1.62 28.09 -16.68
C ASN A 254 0.98 26.70 -16.48
N GLN A 255 1.49 25.86 -15.56
CA GLN A 255 1.04 24.47 -15.33
C GLN A 255 1.04 23.58 -16.59
N ASP A 256 1.94 23.86 -17.54
CA ASP A 256 1.99 23.13 -18.81
C ASP A 256 2.81 21.83 -18.72
N THR A 257 3.86 21.80 -17.90
CA THR A 257 4.80 20.68 -17.76
C THR A 257 4.46 19.79 -16.56
N GLU A 258 4.50 18.47 -16.74
CA GLU A 258 4.32 17.50 -15.65
C GLU A 258 5.65 17.24 -14.94
N LEU A 259 5.60 16.86 -13.65
CA LEU A 259 6.81 16.56 -12.88
C LEU A 259 7.57 15.37 -13.48
N ALA A 260 6.85 14.41 -14.06
CA ALA A 260 7.42 13.27 -14.78
C ALA A 260 8.38 13.71 -15.91
N ASP A 261 8.03 14.76 -16.66
CA ASP A 261 8.80 15.24 -17.81
C ASP A 261 10.13 15.90 -17.42
N LEU A 262 10.29 16.25 -16.14
CA LEU A 262 11.51 16.88 -15.61
C LEU A 262 12.49 15.87 -15.00
N LEU A 263 12.10 14.60 -14.90
CA LEU A 263 12.98 13.57 -14.36
C LEU A 263 13.96 13.11 -15.43
N GLU A 264 15.24 13.14 -15.09
CA GLU A 264 16.31 12.56 -15.89
C GLU A 264 16.16 11.04 -15.91
N ASP A 265 16.36 10.44 -17.09
CA ASP A 265 16.39 8.99 -17.25
C ASP A 265 17.81 8.48 -16.98
N ASP A 266 17.94 7.45 -16.14
CA ASP A 266 19.21 6.78 -15.83
C ASP A 266 19.70 5.86 -16.97
N GLY A 267 18.99 5.85 -18.10
CA GLY A 267 19.33 5.11 -19.30
C GLY A 267 20.71 5.47 -19.88
N ILE A 268 21.30 4.53 -20.61
CA ILE A 268 22.54 4.77 -21.36
C ILE A 268 22.21 5.78 -22.47
N SER A 269 22.98 6.87 -22.54
CA SER A 269 22.80 7.85 -23.61
C SER A 269 23.05 7.23 -24.99
N PRO A 270 22.39 7.69 -26.06
CA PRO A 270 22.61 7.19 -27.42
C PRO A 270 24.09 7.23 -27.84
N ASP A 271 24.83 8.23 -27.36
CA ASP A 271 26.26 8.38 -27.61
C ASP A 271 27.04 7.22 -26.97
N ILE A 272 26.81 6.94 -25.68
CA ILE A 272 27.48 5.83 -24.97
C ILE A 272 27.10 4.48 -25.57
N TYR A 273 25.84 4.30 -25.96
CA TYR A 273 25.41 3.08 -26.64
C TYR A 273 26.14 2.87 -27.98
N THR A 274 26.25 3.93 -28.77
CA THR A 274 26.93 3.89 -30.08
C THR A 274 28.43 3.62 -29.92
N THR A 275 29.09 4.23 -28.92
CA THR A 275 30.51 3.95 -28.66
C THR A 275 30.72 2.52 -28.20
N GLN A 276 29.84 1.97 -27.36
CA GLN A 276 29.90 0.57 -26.92
C GLN A 276 29.69 -0.42 -28.07
N GLU A 277 28.70 -0.22 -28.94
CA GLU A 277 28.51 -1.10 -30.11
C GLU A 277 29.65 -0.96 -31.13
N SER A 278 30.17 0.24 -31.34
CA SER A 278 31.34 0.46 -32.21
C SER A 278 32.57 -0.27 -31.66
N LEU A 279 32.84 -0.14 -30.36
CA LEU A 279 33.90 -0.89 -29.68
C LEU A 279 33.70 -2.40 -29.86
N ARG A 280 32.46 -2.90 -29.76
CA ARG A 280 32.17 -4.33 -29.92
C ARG A 280 32.43 -4.79 -31.36
N GLN A 281 32.09 -3.98 -32.37
CA GLN A 281 32.39 -4.27 -33.77
C GLN A 281 33.89 -4.30 -34.04
N ASP A 282 34.61 -3.29 -33.56
CA ASP A 282 36.08 -3.21 -33.71
C ASP A 282 36.79 -4.36 -32.98
N LEU A 283 36.33 -4.74 -31.79
CA LEU A 283 36.83 -5.91 -31.08
C LEU A 283 36.57 -7.20 -31.86
N ASN A 284 35.39 -7.35 -32.47
CA ASN A 284 35.09 -8.52 -33.29
C ASN A 284 35.97 -8.58 -34.55
N GLN A 285 36.24 -7.44 -35.19
CA GLN A 285 37.14 -7.36 -36.33
C GLN A 285 38.58 -7.71 -35.92
N LEU A 286 39.07 -7.17 -34.80
CA LEU A 286 40.39 -7.52 -34.28
C LEU A 286 40.50 -9.00 -33.91
N LEU A 287 39.45 -9.57 -33.33
CA LEU A 287 39.38 -11.00 -33.05
C LEU A 287 39.34 -11.83 -34.34
N ALA A 288 38.75 -11.31 -35.41
CA ALA A 288 38.69 -11.95 -36.73
C ALA A 288 40.08 -12.14 -37.36
N ASP A 289 41.02 -11.25 -37.07
CA ASP A 289 42.40 -11.34 -37.56
C ASP A 289 43.25 -12.39 -36.82
N LEU A 290 42.81 -12.83 -35.64
CA LEU A 290 43.51 -13.87 -34.89
C LEU A 290 43.21 -15.27 -35.44
N ALA A 291 44.18 -16.18 -35.24
CA ALA A 291 44.01 -17.59 -35.52
C ALA A 291 42.78 -18.15 -34.76
N PRO A 292 42.00 -19.07 -35.35
CA PRO A 292 40.75 -19.57 -34.75
C PRO A 292 40.91 -20.07 -33.30
N GLN A 293 41.98 -20.82 -33.04
CA GLN A 293 42.29 -21.32 -31.69
C GLN A 293 42.61 -20.22 -30.67
N GLN A 294 43.21 -19.11 -31.10
CA GLN A 294 43.52 -17.98 -30.23
C GLN A 294 42.27 -17.16 -29.92
N ARG A 295 41.41 -16.95 -30.93
CA ARG A 295 40.11 -16.28 -30.77
C ARG A 295 39.22 -17.01 -29.77
N GLU A 296 39.11 -18.33 -29.91
CA GLU A 296 38.29 -19.17 -29.04
C GLU A 296 38.79 -19.18 -27.59
N VAL A 297 40.12 -19.19 -27.39
CA VAL A 297 40.71 -19.05 -26.05
C VAL A 297 40.35 -17.71 -25.43
N LEU A 298 40.43 -16.60 -26.16
CA LEU A 298 40.08 -15.26 -25.64
C LEU A 298 38.58 -15.11 -25.38
N SER A 299 37.72 -15.60 -26.28
CA SER A 299 36.27 -15.50 -26.11
C SER A 299 35.78 -16.27 -24.89
N LEU A 300 36.33 -17.47 -24.64
CA LEU A 300 36.04 -18.28 -23.46
C LEU A 300 36.66 -17.70 -22.19
N ARG A 301 37.85 -17.11 -22.28
CA ARG A 301 38.56 -16.55 -21.13
C ARG A 301 37.87 -15.30 -20.58
N PHE A 302 37.48 -14.39 -21.46
CA PHE A 302 36.87 -13.09 -21.10
C PHE A 302 35.35 -13.07 -21.25
N GLY A 303 34.72 -14.21 -21.59
CA GLY A 303 33.27 -14.30 -21.69
C GLY A 303 32.66 -13.39 -22.75
N LEU A 304 33.33 -13.19 -23.89
CA LEU A 304 32.92 -12.19 -24.90
C LEU A 304 31.59 -12.52 -25.61
N VAL A 305 31.12 -13.77 -25.49
CA VAL A 305 29.86 -14.25 -26.08
C VAL A 305 28.81 -14.46 -24.98
N ASP A 306 29.16 -15.21 -23.94
CA ASP A 306 28.22 -15.66 -22.91
C ASP A 306 28.25 -14.79 -21.63
N GLY A 307 29.15 -13.81 -21.52
CA GLY A 307 29.35 -12.97 -20.34
C GLY A 307 30.07 -13.64 -19.17
N TYR A 308 30.40 -14.93 -19.26
CA TYR A 308 31.07 -15.69 -18.20
C TYR A 308 32.55 -15.91 -18.49
N GLU A 309 33.41 -15.44 -17.58
CA GLU A 309 34.85 -15.66 -17.64
C GLU A 309 35.22 -17.07 -17.16
N LEU A 310 36.04 -17.79 -17.92
CA LEU A 310 36.55 -19.11 -17.55
C LEU A 310 38.02 -19.07 -17.13
N SER A 311 38.41 -19.89 -16.15
CA SER A 311 39.81 -20.06 -15.77
C SER A 311 40.63 -20.74 -16.88
N LEU A 312 41.94 -20.50 -16.93
CA LEU A 312 42.85 -21.16 -17.90
C LEU A 312 42.73 -22.69 -17.91
N SER A 313 42.45 -23.28 -16.73
CA SER A 313 42.24 -24.72 -16.60
C SER A 313 40.92 -25.17 -17.22
N GLN A 314 39.84 -24.42 -17.00
CA GLN A 314 38.52 -24.72 -17.56
C GLN A 314 38.49 -24.53 -19.08
N VAL A 315 39.14 -23.47 -19.59
CA VAL A 315 39.33 -23.28 -21.04
C VAL A 315 40.13 -24.44 -21.63
N GLY A 316 41.20 -24.88 -20.96
CA GLY A 316 41.99 -26.04 -21.38
C GLY A 316 41.19 -27.33 -21.43
N GLN A 317 40.35 -27.60 -20.42
CA GLN A 317 39.45 -28.74 -20.40
C GLN A 317 38.45 -28.72 -21.57
N ARG A 318 37.86 -27.55 -21.87
CA ARG A 318 36.90 -27.40 -22.97
C ARG A 318 37.53 -27.55 -24.35
N MET A 319 38.78 -27.10 -24.50
CA MET A 319 39.55 -27.12 -25.76
C MET A 319 40.40 -28.39 -25.96
N GLY A 320 40.47 -29.28 -24.97
CA GLY A 320 41.38 -30.44 -24.99
C GLY A 320 42.87 -30.06 -24.93
N LEU A 321 43.20 -28.93 -24.31
CA LEU A 321 44.56 -28.38 -24.23
C LEU A 321 45.09 -28.35 -22.79
N SER A 322 46.41 -28.49 -22.62
CA SER A 322 47.06 -28.24 -21.33
C SER A 322 46.92 -26.77 -20.91
N ARG A 323 46.80 -26.53 -19.60
CA ARG A 323 46.74 -25.18 -19.02
C ARG A 323 47.86 -24.26 -19.51
N GLU A 324 49.08 -24.78 -19.61
CA GLU A 324 50.23 -23.97 -20.06
C GLU A 324 50.12 -23.65 -21.56
N ARG A 325 49.54 -24.56 -22.36
CA ARG A 325 49.30 -24.30 -23.78
C ARG A 325 48.24 -23.20 -23.98
N VAL A 326 47.16 -23.20 -23.20
CA VAL A 326 46.16 -22.10 -23.21
C VAL A 326 46.81 -20.77 -22.85
N ARG A 327 47.66 -20.74 -21.82
CA ARG A 327 48.41 -19.54 -21.42
C ARG A 327 49.33 -19.02 -22.52
N GLN A 328 50.00 -19.91 -23.25
CA GLN A 328 50.83 -19.53 -24.40
C GLN A 328 49.99 -18.90 -25.51
N LEU A 329 48.86 -19.51 -25.86
CA LEU A 329 47.94 -19.00 -26.88
C LEU A 329 47.35 -17.64 -26.48
N GLU A 330 46.93 -17.46 -25.22
CA GLU A 330 46.47 -16.18 -24.67
C GLU A 330 47.55 -15.10 -24.80
N ARG A 331 48.80 -15.39 -24.40
CA ARG A 331 49.90 -14.44 -24.51
C ARG A 331 50.21 -14.06 -25.96
N GLN A 332 50.22 -15.03 -26.86
CA GLN A 332 50.44 -14.78 -28.28
C GLN A 332 49.32 -13.92 -28.87
N ALA A 333 48.07 -14.23 -28.53
CA ALA A 333 46.88 -13.50 -28.95
C ALA A 333 46.91 -12.04 -28.45
N ILE A 334 47.17 -11.82 -27.16
CA ILE A 334 47.28 -10.48 -26.57
C ILE A 334 48.44 -9.70 -27.18
N ASN A 335 49.59 -10.34 -27.42
CA ASN A 335 50.72 -9.68 -28.07
C ASN A 335 50.42 -9.27 -29.52
N HIS A 336 49.62 -10.07 -30.24
CA HIS A 336 49.15 -9.74 -31.57
C HIS A 336 48.17 -8.54 -31.55
N LEU A 337 47.20 -8.56 -30.63
CA LEU A 337 46.25 -7.47 -30.41
C LEU A 337 46.94 -6.17 -29.98
N ARG A 338 48.00 -6.25 -29.16
CA ARG A 338 48.79 -5.08 -28.73
C ARG A 338 49.44 -4.32 -29.89
N ARG A 339 49.73 -4.99 -31.01
CA ARG A 339 50.28 -4.32 -32.21
C ARG A 339 49.24 -3.46 -32.93
N HIS A 340 47.96 -3.80 -32.79
CA HIS A 340 46.82 -3.10 -33.38
C HIS A 340 46.12 -2.18 -32.34
N ARG A 341 46.81 -1.83 -31.26
CA ARG A 341 46.28 -1.02 -30.14
C ARG A 341 45.82 0.37 -30.58
N SER A 342 46.38 0.92 -31.65
CA SER A 342 46.03 2.26 -32.15
C SER A 342 44.53 2.41 -32.43
N SER A 343 43.89 1.37 -32.98
CA SER A 343 42.47 1.41 -33.38
C SER A 343 41.51 1.44 -32.19
N VAL A 344 41.88 0.86 -31.04
CA VAL A 344 41.00 0.78 -29.86
C VAL A 344 41.35 1.84 -28.81
N ARG A 345 42.44 2.59 -29.00
CA ARG A 345 42.91 3.59 -28.04
C ARG A 345 41.94 4.75 -27.88
N GLU A 346 41.17 5.04 -28.92
CA GLU A 346 40.18 6.12 -28.94
C GLU A 346 39.05 5.87 -27.94
N TYR A 347 38.63 4.61 -27.74
CA TYR A 347 37.62 4.22 -26.75
C TYR A 347 38.08 4.28 -25.29
N ILE A 348 39.39 4.41 -25.03
CA ILE A 348 39.97 4.49 -23.67
C ILE A 348 40.19 5.95 -23.25
N ALA A 349 40.22 6.87 -24.21
CA ALA A 349 40.49 8.29 -23.98
C ALA A 349 39.21 9.15 -23.86
N SER A 350 38.04 8.55 -24.02
CA SER A 350 36.71 9.19 -23.84
C SER A 350 36.14 8.94 -22.46
#